data_AF-A0AAD9FIZ2-F1
#
_entry.id   AF-A0AAD9FIZ2-F1
#
_cell.length_a   1.000
_cell.length_b   1.000
_cell.length_c   1.000
_cell.angle_alpha   90.00
_cell.angle_beta   90.00
_cell.angle_gamma   90.00
#
_symmetry.space_group_name_H-M   'P 1'
#
loop_
_entity.id
_entity.type
_entity.pdbx_description
1 polymer ?
#
loop_
_entity_poly.entity_id
_entity_poly.type
_entity_poly.pdbx_seq_one_letter_code
_entity_poly.pdbx_strand_id
1 'polypeptide(L)'
;MPPSRLIRFIPTSGSSVLIGEPTDKTLDVGLASYEGQGIEVDVYSGDSVLRPGQPTGRKALVRRILSPLAESEIGTIRCIGLNYTSHAKEQNLPLPSLPVLFNRPPTALNDPYPASVVIPHMFADGADYEAEVAVIIGRDAKDVKEEDALDHVAGITACHDVSSRVAQFAQPQWCFSKSWDGSNPLGPAFVPLSSISSLKDVKVAGYLNGERVQSSGLDDLIFSVQKVIAFISQGTTLPAGTVIITGTPGGVGWSRNPRVILSHGDEFRVVVSHGVGSLINKTVDLLTDARVRAAEILRDEIPGKITHIRNLIAQEDDPSSLLYKGHVESGDYLVPRRVQPDTIPRLVEASVGLQGRGLNPEDIRPGEDIVLPDDVVVPKKPVTTQGPTPDRSGVSTPGSERSEDTLIGDHVKLANGLAGLSIDPLEKGATPGPHWFEVVPRNKIQTDLAQMMIAEHEELNRLMADLRLWLELEIPVIEDGNSFGAEVQNHLIKEIDMAYKRANGFANTMRQHHIDRIKTLTDWLRYPNVMDYPAAIASSDRLDHFLTRSYLRQMLTIYGGLMTKFQKNWEKVVNPKGNGGAATGGMY
;
A
#
# COMPACT_ATOMS: atom_id res chain seq x y z
N MET A 1 35.47 12.19 9.84
CA MET A 1 35.88 10.81 9.52
C MET A 1 34.82 10.22 8.61
N PRO A 2 35.16 9.32 7.67
CA PRO A 2 34.14 8.59 6.94
C PRO A 2 33.28 7.76 7.91
N PRO A 3 31.98 7.56 7.62
CA PRO A 3 31.10 6.77 8.47
C PRO A 3 31.58 5.31 8.54
N SER A 4 31.42 4.66 9.68
CA SER A 4 31.73 3.23 9.81
C SER A 4 30.63 2.35 9.21
N ARG A 5 29.38 2.81 9.32
CA ARG A 5 28.17 2.26 8.69
C ARG A 5 27.10 3.35 8.60
N LEU A 6 26.15 3.18 7.68
CA LEU A 6 25.01 4.08 7.52
C LEU A 6 23.70 3.31 7.42
N ILE A 7 22.62 3.88 7.94
CA ILE A 7 21.26 3.45 7.67
C ILE A 7 20.49 4.55 6.97
N ARG A 8 19.56 4.15 6.10
CA ARG A 8 18.54 5.02 5.51
C ARG A 8 17.23 4.78 6.26
N PHE A 9 16.57 5.83 6.73
CA PHE A 9 15.47 5.68 7.68
C PHE A 9 14.47 6.84 7.63
N ILE A 10 13.28 6.60 8.19
CA ILE A 10 12.31 7.65 8.48
C ILE A 10 12.37 7.94 9.99
N PRO A 11 12.54 9.21 10.42
CA PRO A 11 12.60 9.55 11.82
C PRO A 11 11.22 9.48 12.51
N THR A 12 11.19 9.49 13.84
CA THR A 12 9.95 9.63 14.62
C THR A 12 9.38 11.05 14.57
N SER A 13 10.24 12.05 14.37
CA SER A 13 9.86 13.47 14.37
C SER A 13 9.35 14.01 13.03
N GLY A 14 9.24 13.17 11.98
CA GLY A 14 8.83 13.62 10.65
C GLY A 14 8.74 12.49 9.62
N SER A 15 8.38 12.83 8.39
CA SER A 15 8.20 11.88 7.28
C SER A 15 9.35 11.86 6.27
N SER A 16 10.21 12.88 6.27
CA SER A 16 11.34 12.96 5.35
C SER A 16 12.37 11.88 5.64
N VAL A 17 12.81 11.18 4.58
CA VAL A 17 13.87 10.17 4.68
C VAL A 17 15.20 10.85 5.01
N LEU A 18 15.93 10.25 5.95
CA LEU A 18 17.26 10.67 6.37
C LEU A 18 18.24 9.52 6.23
N ILE A 19 19.53 9.86 6.25
CA ILE A 19 20.61 8.90 6.44
C ILE A 19 21.41 9.26 7.69
N GLY A 20 22.03 8.26 8.30
CA GLY A 20 22.97 8.51 9.38
C GLY A 20 23.61 7.28 9.96
N GLU A 21 24.50 7.52 10.92
CA GLU A 21 25.28 6.49 11.59
C GLU A 21 24.69 6.19 12.96
N PRO A 22 24.34 4.93 13.28
CA PRO A 22 23.85 4.57 14.61
C PRO A 22 24.87 4.94 15.69
N THR A 23 24.42 5.58 16.77
CA THR A 23 25.32 6.09 17.83
C THR A 23 25.97 4.95 18.62
N ASP A 24 25.25 3.85 18.80
CA ASP A 24 25.80 2.59 19.32
C ASP A 24 26.40 1.78 18.16
N LYS A 25 27.72 1.59 18.21
CA LYS A 25 28.48 0.85 17.19
C LYS A 25 28.28 -0.66 17.26
N THR A 26 27.83 -1.18 18.40
CA THR A 26 27.64 -2.62 18.64
C THR A 26 26.21 -3.08 18.37
N LEU A 27 25.26 -2.15 18.29
CA LEU A 27 23.85 -2.43 18.07
C LEU A 27 23.63 -3.10 16.70
N ASP A 28 22.92 -4.22 16.69
CA ASP A 28 22.30 -4.74 15.48
C ASP A 28 21.02 -3.95 15.22
N VAL A 29 21.12 -2.95 14.34
CA VAL A 29 20.02 -2.03 14.05
C VAL A 29 18.79 -2.70 13.44
N GLY A 30 18.98 -3.79 12.69
CA GLY A 30 17.85 -4.50 12.12
C GLY A 30 17.08 -5.29 13.15
N LEU A 31 17.79 -5.99 14.05
CA LEU A 31 17.15 -6.68 15.18
C LEU A 31 16.51 -5.68 16.15
N ALA A 32 17.19 -4.58 16.47
CA ALA A 32 16.66 -3.52 17.31
C ALA A 32 15.37 -2.92 16.73
N SER A 33 15.35 -2.66 15.40
CA SER A 33 14.17 -2.15 14.71
C SER A 33 13.02 -3.16 14.74
N TYR A 34 13.31 -4.45 14.57
CA TYR A 34 12.31 -5.52 14.63
C TYR A 34 11.67 -5.66 16.02
N GLU A 35 12.48 -5.55 17.07
CA GLU A 35 12.03 -5.65 18.46
C GLU A 35 11.41 -4.35 19.00
N GLY A 36 11.34 -3.28 18.19
CA GLY A 36 10.81 -1.99 18.60
C GLY A 36 11.70 -1.25 19.60
N GLN A 37 13.00 -1.57 19.64
CA GLN A 37 13.99 -0.87 20.45
C GLN A 37 14.30 0.51 19.82
N GLY A 38 14.54 1.51 20.65
CA GLY A 38 14.90 2.85 20.18
C GLY A 38 16.30 2.86 19.55
N ILE A 39 16.40 3.30 18.30
CA ILE A 39 17.67 3.46 17.59
C ILE A 39 17.96 4.96 17.44
N GLU A 40 19.00 5.44 18.10
CA GLU A 40 19.50 6.80 17.95
C GLU A 40 20.60 6.85 16.89
N VAL A 41 20.54 7.88 16.05
CA VAL A 41 21.38 8.02 14.86
C VAL A 41 21.95 9.44 14.79
N ASP A 42 23.25 9.54 14.55
CA ASP A 42 23.90 10.79 14.16
C ASP A 42 23.61 11.07 12.68
N VAL A 43 22.84 12.13 12.40
CA VAL A 43 22.31 12.43 11.07
C VAL A 43 23.39 13.02 10.16
N TYR A 44 23.44 12.52 8.94
CA TYR A 44 24.33 13.00 7.88
C TYR A 44 23.59 13.92 6.90
N SER A 45 24.31 14.86 6.29
CA SER A 45 23.73 15.91 5.44
C SER A 45 23.37 15.43 4.03
N GLY A 46 23.85 14.25 3.63
CA GLY A 46 23.58 13.66 2.33
C GLY A 46 22.16 13.10 2.20
N ASP A 47 21.79 12.77 0.97
CA ASP A 47 20.51 12.17 0.59
C ASP A 47 20.59 10.64 0.38
N SER A 48 21.81 10.11 0.28
CA SER A 48 22.12 8.74 -0.11
C SER A 48 23.34 8.21 0.62
N VAL A 49 23.39 6.90 0.89
CA VAL A 49 24.58 6.24 1.44
C VAL A 49 25.78 6.30 0.48
N LEU A 50 25.54 6.52 -0.83
CA LEU A 50 26.59 6.74 -1.83
C LEU A 50 27.15 8.16 -1.81
N ARG A 51 26.38 9.12 -1.28
CA ARG A 51 26.74 10.53 -1.17
C ARG A 51 26.40 11.05 0.22
N PRO A 52 27.04 10.53 1.27
CA PRO A 52 26.59 10.77 2.64
C PRO A 52 26.79 12.20 3.13
N GLY A 53 27.59 13.02 2.45
CA GLY A 53 27.87 14.39 2.90
C GLY A 53 28.67 14.41 4.21
N GLN A 54 28.30 15.28 5.14
CA GLN A 54 28.98 15.47 6.43
C GLN A 54 28.05 15.21 7.61
N PRO A 55 28.59 14.81 8.79
CA PRO A 55 27.80 14.78 10.03
C PRO A 55 27.20 16.15 10.33
N THR A 56 25.91 16.19 10.63
CA THR A 56 25.18 17.45 10.89
C THR A 56 25.28 17.91 12.34
N GLY A 57 25.75 17.05 13.24
CA GLY A 57 25.69 17.25 14.69
C GLY A 57 24.30 17.05 15.30
N ARG A 58 23.27 16.77 14.48
CA ARG A 58 21.91 16.45 14.93
C ARG A 58 21.78 14.96 15.16
N LYS A 59 21.01 14.61 16.19
CA LYS A 59 20.57 13.24 16.46
C LYS A 59 19.11 13.07 16.10
N ALA A 60 18.73 11.86 15.69
CA ALA A 60 17.35 11.49 15.43
C ALA A 60 17.06 10.07 15.93
N LEU A 61 15.81 9.82 16.32
CA LEU A 61 15.31 8.49 16.62
C LEU A 61 14.66 7.90 15.38
N VAL A 62 14.99 6.64 15.08
CA VAL A 62 14.45 5.89 13.96
C VAL A 62 13.01 5.45 14.26
N ARG A 63 12.09 5.72 13.32
CA ARG A 63 10.75 5.12 13.29
C ARG A 63 10.71 3.86 12.43
N ARG A 64 11.38 3.89 11.27
CA ARG A 64 11.44 2.78 10.33
C ARG A 64 12.75 2.82 9.55
N ILE A 65 13.44 1.68 9.48
CA ILE A 65 14.59 1.49 8.59
C ILE A 65 14.08 1.18 7.17
N LEU A 66 14.79 1.69 6.18
CA LEU A 66 14.55 1.45 4.75
C LEU A 66 15.73 0.70 4.15
N SER A 67 15.57 0.20 2.92
CA SER A 67 16.71 -0.26 2.12
C SER A 67 17.79 0.84 2.07
N PRO A 68 19.09 0.48 2.15
CA PRO A 68 20.17 1.47 2.10
C PRO A 68 20.18 2.34 0.84
N LEU A 69 19.65 1.82 -0.27
CA LEU A 69 19.44 2.54 -1.52
C LEU A 69 17.95 2.65 -1.81
N ALA A 70 17.53 3.80 -2.36
CA ALA A 70 16.21 3.94 -2.94
C ALA A 70 16.10 3.20 -4.27
N GLU A 71 14.89 2.81 -4.67
CA GLU A 71 14.62 2.15 -5.96
C GLU A 71 15.21 2.94 -7.15
N SER A 72 15.10 4.27 -7.13
CA SER A 72 15.63 5.17 -8.14
C SER A 72 17.17 5.18 -8.24
N GLU A 73 17.88 4.60 -7.27
CA GLU A 73 19.34 4.58 -7.21
C GLU A 73 19.94 3.26 -7.68
N ILE A 74 19.21 2.14 -7.63
CA ILE A 74 19.76 0.79 -7.80
C ILE A 74 20.08 0.44 -9.26
N GLY A 75 19.44 1.09 -10.22
CA GLY A 75 19.56 0.73 -11.63
C GLY A 75 19.13 -0.72 -11.84
N THR A 76 20.05 -1.60 -12.28
CA THR A 76 19.78 -3.05 -12.41
C THR A 76 20.46 -3.82 -11.29
N ILE A 77 19.74 -4.76 -10.68
CA ILE A 77 20.32 -5.70 -9.70
C ILE A 77 20.93 -6.88 -10.48
N ARG A 78 22.21 -7.15 -10.26
CA ARG A 78 22.99 -8.22 -10.92
C ARG A 78 23.16 -9.38 -9.94
N CYS A 79 22.77 -10.58 -10.32
CA CYS A 79 22.78 -11.72 -9.42
C CYS A 79 23.63 -12.86 -9.98
N ILE A 80 24.43 -13.49 -9.12
CA ILE A 80 25.27 -14.64 -9.50
C ILE A 80 24.71 -15.91 -8.88
N GLY A 81 24.12 -16.77 -9.71
CA GLY A 81 23.66 -18.07 -9.23
C GLY A 81 24.81 -19.06 -9.06
N LEU A 82 24.61 -20.01 -8.14
CA LEU A 82 25.54 -21.11 -7.86
C LEU A 82 26.98 -20.64 -7.60
N ASN A 83 27.15 -19.62 -6.74
CA ASN A 83 28.47 -19.03 -6.48
C ASN A 83 29.10 -19.44 -5.13
N TYR A 84 28.52 -20.37 -4.38
CA TYR A 84 29.12 -20.93 -3.16
C TYR A 84 29.51 -22.39 -3.37
N THR A 85 30.73 -22.78 -2.96
CA THR A 85 31.14 -24.19 -3.11
C THR A 85 30.28 -25.13 -2.26
N SER A 86 29.84 -24.67 -1.08
CA SER A 86 28.91 -25.41 -0.22
C SER A 86 27.58 -25.71 -0.91
N HIS A 87 26.99 -24.72 -1.60
CA HIS A 87 25.72 -24.88 -2.29
C HIS A 87 25.83 -25.81 -3.52
N ALA A 88 26.91 -25.69 -4.29
CA ALA A 88 27.17 -26.60 -5.42
C ALA A 88 27.33 -28.06 -4.96
N LYS A 89 28.01 -28.29 -3.83
CA LYS A 89 28.13 -29.62 -3.21
C LYS A 89 26.79 -30.17 -2.73
N GLU A 90 25.96 -29.33 -2.09
CA GLU A 90 24.60 -29.72 -1.65
C GLU A 90 23.74 -30.22 -2.80
N GLN A 91 23.84 -29.60 -3.97
CA GLN A 91 23.06 -29.97 -5.15
C GLN A 91 23.74 -31.04 -6.04
N ASN A 92 24.92 -31.56 -5.66
CA ASN A 92 25.74 -32.45 -6.49
C ASN A 92 25.99 -31.89 -7.91
N LEU A 93 26.13 -30.57 -8.03
CA LEU A 93 26.38 -29.90 -9.31
C LEU A 93 27.88 -29.70 -9.54
N PRO A 94 28.37 -29.81 -10.79
CA PRO A 94 29.73 -29.42 -11.11
C PRO A 94 29.91 -27.92 -10.89
N LEU A 95 31.11 -27.52 -10.46
CA LEU A 95 31.41 -26.10 -10.31
C LEU A 95 31.35 -25.41 -11.69
N PRO A 96 30.63 -24.28 -11.83
CA PRO A 96 30.57 -23.55 -13.07
C PRO A 96 31.95 -23.03 -13.47
N SER A 97 32.23 -22.98 -14.78
CA SER A 97 33.46 -22.41 -15.32
C SER A 97 33.40 -20.89 -15.48
N LEU A 98 32.20 -20.33 -15.58
CA LEU A 98 31.91 -18.90 -15.70
C LEU A 98 30.76 -18.51 -14.75
N PRO A 99 30.73 -17.25 -14.24
CA PRO A 99 29.61 -16.78 -13.42
C PRO A 99 28.27 -16.90 -14.15
N VAL A 100 27.27 -17.50 -13.49
CA VAL A 100 25.90 -17.60 -14.03
C VAL A 100 25.14 -16.34 -13.65
N LEU A 101 25.09 -15.39 -14.59
CA LEU A 101 24.46 -14.09 -14.39
C LEU A 101 22.96 -14.12 -14.73
N PHE A 102 22.16 -13.55 -13.85
CA PHE A 102 20.79 -13.11 -14.14
C PHE A 102 20.56 -11.72 -13.54
N ASN A 103 19.46 -11.07 -13.91
CA ASN A 103 19.16 -9.71 -13.46
C ASN A 103 17.80 -9.64 -12.78
N ARG A 104 17.66 -8.76 -11.80
CA ARG A 104 16.36 -8.33 -11.25
C ARG A 104 16.13 -6.84 -11.57
N PRO A 105 14.87 -6.42 -11.83
CA PRO A 105 14.53 -5.01 -11.99
C PRO A 105 14.61 -4.29 -10.63
N PRO A 106 14.71 -2.94 -10.63
CA PRO A 106 14.68 -2.17 -9.40
C PRO A 106 13.39 -2.37 -8.58
N THR A 107 12.26 -2.67 -9.21
CA THR A 107 10.98 -2.95 -8.51
C THR A 107 11.03 -4.19 -7.62
N ALA A 108 12.01 -5.08 -7.81
CA ALA A 108 12.22 -6.22 -6.92
C ALA A 108 12.71 -5.78 -5.53
N LEU A 109 13.29 -4.58 -5.39
CA LEU A 109 13.78 -4.06 -4.12
C LEU A 109 12.68 -4.07 -3.06
N ASN A 110 13.04 -4.44 -1.84
CA ASN A 110 12.17 -4.30 -0.68
C ASN A 110 12.92 -3.74 0.52
N ASP A 111 12.20 -3.07 1.41
CA ASP A 111 12.73 -2.61 2.69
C ASP A 111 12.86 -3.76 3.70
N PRO A 112 13.62 -3.57 4.79
CA PRO A 112 13.50 -4.38 5.99
C PRO A 112 12.09 -4.32 6.63
N TYR A 113 11.81 -5.21 7.59
CA TYR A 113 10.60 -5.18 8.41
C TYR A 113 10.32 -3.74 8.94
N PRO A 114 9.08 -3.23 8.85
CA PRO A 114 7.80 -3.94 8.70
C PRO A 114 7.35 -4.23 7.27
N ALA A 115 8.17 -3.99 6.23
CA ALA A 115 7.81 -4.39 4.88
C ALA A 115 7.76 -5.93 4.76
N SER A 116 6.66 -6.44 4.21
CA SER A 116 6.46 -7.86 3.97
C SER A 116 7.00 -8.28 2.60
N VAL A 117 7.48 -9.51 2.52
CA VAL A 117 7.74 -10.19 1.25
C VAL A 117 6.43 -10.84 0.81
N VAL A 118 5.76 -10.26 -0.17
CA VAL A 118 4.53 -10.83 -0.72
C VAL A 118 4.89 -11.86 -1.79
N ILE A 119 4.47 -13.11 -1.59
CA ILE A 119 4.65 -14.18 -2.56
C ILE A 119 3.40 -14.23 -3.43
N PRO A 120 3.52 -14.02 -4.76
CA PRO A 120 2.41 -14.22 -5.69
C PRO A 120 1.87 -15.64 -5.59
N HIS A 121 0.55 -15.81 -5.69
CA HIS A 121 -0.10 -17.13 -5.52
C HIS A 121 0.51 -18.21 -6.43
N MET A 122 0.76 -17.89 -7.70
CA MET A 122 1.38 -18.80 -8.69
C MET A 122 2.80 -19.26 -8.35
N PHE A 123 3.45 -18.63 -7.36
CA PHE A 123 4.82 -18.92 -6.94
C PHE A 123 4.92 -19.59 -5.57
N ALA A 124 3.81 -19.66 -4.82
CA ALA A 124 3.76 -20.05 -3.41
C ALA A 124 4.31 -21.47 -3.14
N ASP A 125 3.95 -22.45 -3.96
CA ASP A 125 4.35 -23.87 -3.79
C ASP A 125 5.85 -24.14 -3.96
N GLY A 126 6.63 -23.12 -4.31
CA GLY A 126 8.09 -23.20 -4.42
C GLY A 126 8.83 -22.02 -3.84
N ALA A 127 8.21 -21.23 -2.98
CA ALA A 127 8.84 -20.07 -2.35
C ALA A 127 10.03 -20.53 -1.48
N ASP A 128 11.21 -20.01 -1.76
CA ASP A 128 12.46 -20.41 -1.12
C ASP A 128 13.24 -19.18 -0.66
N TYR A 129 14.04 -19.38 0.38
CA TYR A 129 14.87 -18.36 1.00
C TYR A 129 16.33 -18.52 0.60
N GLU A 130 17.02 -17.38 0.48
CA GLU A 130 18.43 -17.32 0.12
C GLU A 130 19.09 -16.16 0.88
N ALA A 131 19.98 -16.49 1.84
CA ALA A 131 20.73 -15.53 2.64
C ALA A 131 22.01 -15.09 1.94
N GLU A 132 22.07 -13.83 1.51
CA GLU A 132 23.13 -13.34 0.62
C GLU A 132 23.82 -12.08 1.13
N VAL A 133 25.07 -11.88 0.69
CA VAL A 133 25.77 -10.59 0.80
C VAL A 133 25.62 -9.85 -0.53
N ALA A 134 25.14 -8.61 -0.45
CA ALA A 134 25.06 -7.71 -1.59
C ALA A 134 26.22 -6.70 -1.57
N VAL A 135 26.85 -6.51 -2.72
CA VAL A 135 27.91 -5.54 -2.98
C VAL A 135 27.33 -4.38 -3.76
N ILE A 136 27.62 -3.15 -3.35
CA ILE A 136 27.10 -1.94 -3.99
C ILE A 136 28.22 -1.24 -4.74
N ILE A 137 28.02 -0.98 -6.04
CA ILE A 137 28.95 -0.20 -6.87
C ILE A 137 28.81 1.29 -6.52
N GLY A 138 29.91 1.95 -6.19
CA GLY A 138 29.97 3.39 -5.89
C GLY A 138 30.49 4.26 -7.01
N ARG A 139 31.14 3.66 -8.01
CA ARG A 139 31.69 4.34 -9.18
C ARG A 139 31.47 3.48 -10.41
N ASP A 140 31.01 4.08 -11.49
CA ASP A 140 30.78 3.40 -12.76
C ASP A 140 31.94 2.48 -13.13
N ALA A 141 31.64 1.21 -13.38
CA ALA A 141 32.60 0.18 -13.76
C ALA A 141 32.30 -0.30 -15.18
N LYS A 142 33.27 -0.23 -16.09
CA LYS A 142 33.17 -0.79 -17.44
C LYS A 142 34.52 -1.37 -17.83
N ASP A 143 34.51 -2.60 -18.33
CA ASP A 143 35.71 -3.32 -18.78
C ASP A 143 36.83 -3.31 -17.70
N VAL A 144 36.42 -3.45 -16.42
CA VAL A 144 37.32 -3.31 -15.27
C VAL A 144 38.14 -4.58 -15.09
N LYS A 145 39.44 -4.44 -14.81
CA LYS A 145 40.30 -5.58 -14.48
C LYS A 145 40.01 -6.08 -13.06
N GLU A 146 40.25 -7.36 -12.82
CA GLU A 146 40.02 -7.96 -11.49
C GLU A 146 40.78 -7.25 -10.36
N GLU A 147 42.01 -6.81 -10.62
CA GLU A 147 42.85 -6.09 -9.65
C GLU A 147 42.31 -4.71 -9.25
N ASP A 148 41.58 -4.05 -10.16
CA ASP A 148 41.01 -2.70 -9.95
C ASP A 148 39.54 -2.76 -9.46
N ALA A 149 38.93 -3.94 -9.41
CA ALA A 149 37.50 -4.10 -9.20
C ALA A 149 36.99 -3.52 -7.87
N LEU A 150 37.78 -3.60 -6.80
CA LEU A 150 37.36 -3.09 -5.49
C LEU A 150 37.33 -1.55 -5.42
N ASP A 151 38.06 -0.85 -6.29
CA ASP A 151 38.06 0.62 -6.32
C ASP A 151 36.70 1.20 -6.77
N HIS A 152 35.86 0.35 -7.36
CA HIS A 152 34.51 0.68 -7.80
C HIS A 152 33.44 0.34 -6.76
N VAL A 153 33.78 -0.38 -5.68
CA VAL A 153 32.81 -0.82 -4.67
C VAL A 153 32.65 0.24 -3.58
N ALA A 154 31.40 0.65 -3.33
CA ALA A 154 31.06 1.54 -2.22
C ALA A 154 31.09 0.81 -0.88
N GLY A 155 30.53 -0.40 -0.84
CA GLY A 155 30.35 -1.16 0.40
C GLY A 155 29.44 -2.37 0.21
N ILE A 156 29.00 -2.93 1.34
CA ILE A 156 28.16 -4.13 1.38
C ILE A 156 26.91 -3.93 2.24
N THR A 157 25.93 -4.80 2.06
CA THR A 157 24.72 -4.94 2.88
C THR A 157 24.23 -6.40 2.83
N ALA A 158 23.22 -6.77 3.64
CA ALA A 158 22.57 -8.06 3.55
C ALA A 158 21.45 -8.03 2.51
N CYS A 159 21.17 -9.20 1.93
CA CYS A 159 20.15 -9.41 0.92
C CYS A 159 19.41 -10.71 1.17
N HIS A 160 18.09 -10.70 0.98
CA HIS A 160 17.26 -11.89 0.92
C HIS A 160 16.85 -12.15 -0.54
N ASP A 161 17.47 -13.15 -1.20
CA ASP A 161 17.24 -13.45 -2.63
C ASP A 161 16.03 -14.39 -2.81
N VAL A 162 14.82 -13.88 -2.53
CA VAL A 162 13.58 -14.71 -2.55
C VAL A 162 13.35 -15.29 -3.94
N SER A 163 12.98 -16.57 -3.98
CA SER A 163 12.89 -17.33 -5.23
C SER A 163 11.67 -18.22 -5.27
N SER A 164 11.10 -18.45 -6.46
CA SER A 164 10.12 -19.51 -6.67
C SER A 164 10.72 -20.63 -7.48
N ARG A 165 11.00 -21.76 -6.84
CA ARG A 165 11.66 -22.90 -7.47
C ARG A 165 10.78 -23.59 -8.50
N VAL A 166 9.47 -23.63 -8.27
CA VAL A 166 8.51 -24.12 -9.27
C VAL A 166 8.59 -23.29 -10.55
N ALA A 167 8.56 -21.95 -10.42
CA ALA A 167 8.71 -21.06 -11.57
C ALA A 167 10.12 -21.13 -12.19
N GLN A 168 11.16 -21.30 -11.38
CA GLN A 168 12.54 -21.36 -11.83
C GLN A 168 12.81 -22.59 -12.70
N PHE A 169 12.22 -23.74 -12.36
CA PHE A 169 12.37 -24.97 -13.14
C PHE A 169 11.38 -25.08 -14.30
N ALA A 170 10.35 -24.23 -14.34
CA ALA A 170 9.41 -24.16 -15.46
C ALA A 170 9.99 -23.49 -16.71
N GLN A 171 11.05 -22.69 -16.58
CA GLN A 171 11.66 -21.99 -17.72
C GLN A 171 13.17 -21.74 -17.53
N PRO A 172 13.95 -21.56 -18.61
CA PRO A 172 15.40 -21.42 -18.50
C PRO A 172 15.87 -20.07 -17.92
N GLN A 173 15.02 -19.04 -17.92
CA GLN A 173 15.39 -17.69 -17.45
C GLN A 173 14.94 -17.48 -16.02
N TRP A 174 15.89 -17.34 -15.09
CA TRP A 174 15.60 -17.22 -13.67
C TRP A 174 14.97 -15.89 -13.26
N CYS A 175 15.05 -14.86 -14.11
CA CYS A 175 14.45 -13.56 -13.83
C CYS A 175 12.96 -13.70 -13.46
N PHE A 176 12.19 -14.50 -14.20
CA PHE A 176 10.77 -14.71 -13.92
C PHE A 176 10.49 -15.23 -12.50
N SER A 177 11.33 -16.15 -12.02
CA SER A 177 11.21 -16.79 -10.71
C SER A 177 11.84 -16.02 -9.55
N LYS A 178 12.40 -14.84 -9.82
CA LYS A 178 13.22 -14.08 -8.87
C LYS A 178 12.99 -12.56 -8.98
N SER A 179 12.08 -12.08 -9.82
CA SER A 179 11.99 -10.63 -10.13
C SER A 179 10.62 -10.02 -9.89
N TRP A 180 9.73 -10.67 -9.15
CA TRP A 180 8.48 -10.01 -8.77
C TRP A 180 8.73 -8.90 -7.75
N ASP A 181 7.78 -7.97 -7.65
CA ASP A 181 7.95 -6.77 -6.82
C ASP A 181 8.15 -7.14 -5.35
N GLY A 182 9.14 -6.50 -4.72
CA GLY A 182 9.50 -6.76 -3.32
C GLY A 182 10.14 -8.12 -3.01
N SER A 183 10.55 -8.91 -4.03
CA SER A 183 11.23 -10.21 -3.88
C SER A 183 12.70 -10.12 -3.45
N ASN A 184 13.25 -8.92 -3.34
CA ASN A 184 14.65 -8.68 -3.00
C ASN A 184 14.81 -7.68 -1.84
N PRO A 185 14.44 -8.08 -0.60
CA PRO A 185 14.78 -7.27 0.57
C PRO A 185 16.27 -7.01 0.70
N LEU A 186 16.62 -5.76 1.02
CA LEU A 186 18.00 -5.29 1.13
C LEU A 186 18.17 -4.44 2.40
N GLY A 187 19.25 -4.65 3.15
CA GLY A 187 19.53 -3.86 4.36
C GLY A 187 20.15 -4.68 5.49
N PRO A 188 19.95 -4.29 6.76
CA PRO A 188 19.34 -3.05 7.25
C PRO A 188 20.32 -1.85 7.22
N ALA A 189 21.62 -2.11 7.10
CA ALA A 189 22.66 -1.09 7.10
C ALA A 189 23.65 -1.28 5.94
N PHE A 190 24.14 -0.16 5.42
CA PHE A 190 25.25 -0.10 4.50
C PHE A 190 26.57 0.01 5.27
N VAL A 191 27.52 -0.87 4.98
CA VAL A 191 28.88 -0.80 5.52
C VAL A 191 29.84 -0.43 4.38
N PRO A 192 30.47 0.76 4.41
CA PRO A 192 31.46 1.16 3.44
C PRO A 192 32.61 0.14 3.36
N LEU A 193 33.13 -0.10 2.16
CA LEU A 193 34.24 -1.04 1.97
C LEU A 193 35.48 -0.62 2.78
N SER A 194 35.70 0.68 2.97
CA SER A 194 36.79 1.21 3.80
C SER A 194 36.74 0.78 5.27
N SER A 195 35.59 0.31 5.77
CA SER A 195 35.41 -0.20 7.12
C SER A 195 35.74 -1.70 7.24
N ILE A 196 36.05 -2.38 6.12
CA ILE A 196 36.26 -3.83 6.05
C ILE A 196 37.71 -4.09 5.65
N SER A 197 38.45 -4.81 6.49
CA SER A 197 39.87 -5.12 6.22
C SER A 197 40.04 -6.11 5.07
N SER A 198 39.14 -7.09 4.97
CA SER A 198 39.13 -8.10 3.91
C SER A 198 37.72 -8.64 3.70
N LEU A 199 37.25 -8.67 2.45
CA LEU A 199 35.94 -9.25 2.12
C LEU A 199 35.86 -10.73 2.47
N LYS A 200 36.98 -11.47 2.50
CA LYS A 200 37.01 -12.89 2.85
C LYS A 200 36.56 -13.17 4.29
N ASP A 201 36.67 -12.16 5.16
CA ASP A 201 36.29 -12.29 6.57
C ASP A 201 34.80 -12.07 6.78
N VAL A 202 34.07 -11.59 5.76
CA VAL A 202 32.63 -11.34 5.83
C VAL A 202 31.88 -12.67 5.90
N LYS A 203 31.14 -12.84 6.99
CA LYS A 203 30.26 -13.99 7.24
C LYS A 203 28.79 -13.63 7.01
N VAL A 204 28.03 -14.62 6.55
CA VAL A 204 26.58 -14.56 6.30
C VAL A 204 25.88 -15.77 6.92
N ALA A 205 24.71 -15.56 7.51
CA ALA A 205 23.86 -16.61 8.04
C ALA A 205 22.38 -16.32 7.75
N GLY A 206 21.61 -17.38 7.52
CA GLY A 206 20.16 -17.32 7.33
C GLY A 206 19.44 -18.05 8.45
N TYR A 207 18.37 -17.44 8.96
CA TYR A 207 17.50 -18.01 9.99
C TYR A 207 16.06 -18.03 9.51
N LEU A 208 15.41 -19.18 9.58
CA LEU A 208 13.97 -19.33 9.34
C LEU A 208 13.30 -19.55 10.69
N ASN A 209 12.40 -18.65 11.10
CA ASN A 209 11.67 -18.74 12.38
C ASN A 209 12.59 -18.98 13.59
N GLY A 210 13.75 -18.31 13.60
CA GLY A 210 14.77 -18.44 14.65
C GLY A 210 15.72 -19.63 14.51
N GLU A 211 15.43 -20.61 13.65
CA GLU A 211 16.34 -21.73 13.37
C GLU A 211 17.37 -21.34 12.31
N ARG A 212 18.66 -21.53 12.60
CA ARG A 212 19.73 -21.26 11.62
C ARG A 212 19.72 -22.33 10.53
N VAL A 213 19.38 -21.94 9.32
CA VAL A 213 19.26 -22.82 8.14
C VAL A 213 20.44 -22.68 7.18
N GLN A 214 21.11 -21.52 7.17
CA GLN A 214 22.25 -21.23 6.30
C GLN A 214 23.40 -20.58 7.09
N SER A 215 24.64 -20.88 6.73
CA SER A 215 25.84 -20.28 7.37
C SER A 215 27.07 -20.47 6.49
N SER A 216 27.71 -19.37 6.07
CA SER A 216 28.98 -19.40 5.34
C SER A 216 29.71 -18.05 5.42
N GLY A 217 30.68 -17.81 4.54
CA GLY A 217 31.33 -16.52 4.34
C GLY A 217 31.74 -16.33 2.89
N LEU A 218 32.19 -15.11 2.54
CA LEU A 218 32.62 -14.81 1.18
C LEU A 218 33.93 -15.52 0.77
N ASP A 219 34.62 -16.17 1.72
CA ASP A 219 35.72 -17.10 1.47
C ASP A 219 35.29 -18.42 0.82
N ASP A 220 33.98 -18.74 0.83
CA ASP A 220 33.40 -19.91 0.15
C ASP A 220 32.90 -19.60 -1.28
N LEU A 221 33.13 -18.37 -1.78
CA LEU A 221 32.74 -18.00 -3.14
C LEU A 221 33.57 -18.76 -4.19
N ILE A 222 32.89 -19.28 -5.23
CA ILE A 222 33.51 -19.89 -6.42
C ILE A 222 34.18 -18.79 -7.26
N PHE A 223 33.49 -17.68 -7.46
CA PHE A 223 33.99 -16.46 -8.07
C PHE A 223 34.00 -15.32 -7.05
N SER A 224 35.18 -14.78 -6.77
CA SER A 224 35.36 -13.63 -5.89
C SER A 224 34.57 -12.41 -6.38
N VAL A 225 34.27 -11.47 -5.48
CA VAL A 225 33.61 -10.20 -5.82
C VAL A 225 34.37 -9.48 -6.95
N GLN A 226 35.69 -9.46 -6.89
CA GLN A 226 36.55 -8.88 -7.91
C GLN A 226 36.35 -9.54 -9.28
N LYS A 227 36.38 -10.88 -9.31
CA LYS A 227 36.20 -11.66 -10.53
C LYS A 227 34.81 -11.48 -11.12
N VAL A 228 33.78 -11.40 -10.27
CA VAL A 228 32.41 -11.12 -10.70
C VAL A 228 32.32 -9.76 -11.37
N ILE A 229 32.82 -8.69 -10.73
CA ILE A 229 32.80 -7.32 -11.29
C ILE A 229 33.57 -7.27 -12.61
N ALA A 230 34.78 -7.84 -12.65
CA ALA A 230 35.60 -7.88 -13.86
C ALA A 230 34.95 -8.67 -15.00
N PHE A 231 34.16 -9.70 -14.68
CA PHE A 231 33.41 -10.47 -15.67
C PHE A 231 32.20 -9.70 -16.20
N ILE A 232 31.31 -9.23 -15.30
CA ILE A 232 30.03 -8.64 -15.71
C ILE A 232 30.16 -7.20 -16.23
N SER A 233 31.29 -6.52 -16.00
CA SER A 233 31.56 -5.20 -16.57
C SER A 233 32.07 -5.24 -18.01
N GLN A 234 32.33 -6.42 -18.58
CA GLN A 234 32.80 -6.57 -19.96
C GLN A 234 31.72 -6.18 -20.96
N GLY A 235 31.97 -5.13 -21.75
CA GLY A 235 31.04 -4.58 -22.73
C GLY A 235 29.79 -3.92 -22.13
N THR A 236 29.62 -3.95 -20.81
CA THR A 236 28.42 -3.46 -20.10
C THR A 236 28.85 -2.59 -18.92
N THR A 237 28.45 -1.32 -18.92
CA THR A 237 28.69 -0.45 -17.75
C THR A 237 27.83 -0.90 -16.58
N LEU A 238 28.42 -0.96 -15.39
CA LEU A 238 27.76 -1.06 -14.09
C LEU A 238 27.74 0.36 -13.49
N PRO A 239 26.62 1.10 -13.56
CA PRO A 239 26.54 2.43 -12.97
C PRO A 239 26.72 2.40 -11.45
N ALA A 240 27.18 3.50 -10.86
CA ALA A 240 27.07 3.71 -9.43
C ALA A 240 25.62 3.49 -8.95
N GLY A 241 25.46 2.75 -7.86
CA GLY A 241 24.18 2.25 -7.36
C GLY A 241 23.83 0.82 -7.77
N THR A 242 24.50 0.25 -8.78
CA THR A 242 24.34 -1.16 -9.15
C THR A 242 24.57 -2.07 -7.94
N VAL A 243 23.57 -2.90 -7.63
CA VAL A 243 23.65 -3.92 -6.58
C VAL A 243 24.06 -5.24 -7.21
N ILE A 244 25.08 -5.89 -6.65
CA ILE A 244 25.56 -7.21 -7.04
C ILE A 244 25.28 -8.19 -5.90
N ILE A 245 24.41 -9.15 -6.17
CA ILE A 245 24.01 -10.26 -5.29
C ILE A 245 24.97 -11.43 -5.55
N THR A 246 25.74 -11.80 -4.53
CA THR A 246 26.98 -12.59 -4.70
C THR A 246 26.78 -14.11 -4.73
N GLY A 247 25.57 -14.58 -4.50
CA GLY A 247 25.17 -15.98 -4.38
C GLY A 247 24.78 -16.36 -2.95
N THR A 248 24.07 -17.48 -2.84
CA THR A 248 23.62 -18.04 -1.56
C THR A 248 24.46 -19.25 -1.15
N PRO A 249 24.77 -19.43 0.14
CA PRO A 249 25.38 -20.66 0.65
C PRO A 249 24.39 -21.83 0.64
N GLY A 250 24.91 -23.04 0.87
CA GLY A 250 24.09 -24.24 1.04
C GLY A 250 23.12 -24.11 2.23
N GLY A 251 22.05 -24.91 2.20
CA GLY A 251 20.99 -24.90 3.20
C GLY A 251 19.70 -24.22 2.74
N VAL A 252 19.53 -23.99 1.44
CA VAL A 252 18.26 -23.49 0.88
C VAL A 252 17.14 -24.51 1.13
N GLY A 253 15.91 -24.03 1.36
CA GLY A 253 14.80 -24.86 1.77
C GLY A 253 14.44 -25.94 0.76
N TRP A 254 14.57 -25.63 -0.54
CA TRP A 254 14.22 -26.54 -1.62
C TRP A 254 15.16 -27.75 -1.78
N SER A 255 16.41 -27.64 -1.32
CA SER A 255 17.39 -28.73 -1.36
C SER A 255 17.25 -29.71 -0.18
N ARG A 256 16.39 -29.40 0.79
CA ARG A 256 16.13 -30.26 1.96
C ARG A 256 15.20 -31.43 1.62
N ASN A 257 15.28 -32.48 2.44
CA ASN A 257 14.38 -33.63 2.37
C ASN A 257 13.81 -33.93 3.79
N PRO A 258 12.53 -33.63 4.07
CA PRO A 258 11.55 -33.01 3.16
C PRO A 258 11.90 -31.56 2.81
N ARG A 259 11.36 -31.07 1.69
CA ARG A 259 11.51 -29.66 1.28
C ARG A 259 10.93 -28.74 2.32
N VAL A 260 11.58 -27.60 2.53
CA VAL A 260 11.08 -26.49 3.34
C VAL A 260 10.81 -25.33 2.39
N ILE A 261 9.63 -24.73 2.46
CA ILE A 261 9.25 -23.56 1.67
C ILE A 261 8.87 -22.42 2.62
N LEU A 262 9.02 -21.18 2.15
CA LEU A 262 8.53 -20.00 2.86
C LEU A 262 6.99 -20.02 2.86
N SER A 263 6.40 -19.99 4.05
CA SER A 263 4.97 -20.02 4.28
C SER A 263 4.45 -18.66 4.78
N HIS A 264 3.13 -18.44 4.70
CA HIS A 264 2.51 -17.25 5.28
C HIS A 264 2.87 -17.09 6.77
N GLY A 265 3.36 -15.92 7.15
CA GLY A 265 3.75 -15.59 8.52
C GLY A 265 5.19 -15.95 8.89
N ASP A 266 5.90 -16.69 8.05
CA ASP A 266 7.30 -17.05 8.31
C ASP A 266 8.19 -15.80 8.39
N GLU A 267 9.08 -15.79 9.37
CA GLU A 267 10.16 -14.82 9.49
C GLU A 267 11.43 -15.41 8.89
N PHE A 268 12.01 -14.70 7.91
CA PHE A 268 13.36 -15.00 7.45
C PHE A 268 14.30 -13.85 7.80
N ARG A 269 15.45 -14.21 8.40
CA ARG A 269 16.47 -13.28 8.85
C ARG A 269 17.81 -13.60 8.23
N VAL A 270 18.37 -12.63 7.50
CA VAL A 270 19.73 -12.67 6.96
C VAL A 270 20.64 -11.84 7.85
N VAL A 271 21.66 -12.47 8.42
CA VAL A 271 22.64 -11.80 9.29
C VAL A 271 23.96 -11.70 8.54
N VAL A 272 24.44 -10.46 8.35
CA VAL A 272 25.77 -10.20 7.79
C VAL A 272 26.64 -9.51 8.83
N SER A 273 27.88 -9.98 8.94
CA SER A 273 28.90 -9.47 9.87
C SER A 273 29.36 -8.02 9.58
N HIS A 274 30.38 -7.54 10.31
CA HIS A 274 31.03 -6.23 10.08
C HIS A 274 30.11 -5.01 10.26
N GLY A 275 29.06 -5.15 11.07
CA GLY A 275 28.17 -4.05 11.42
C GLY A 275 26.98 -3.85 10.47
N VAL A 276 26.81 -4.71 9.46
CA VAL A 276 25.61 -4.75 8.61
C VAL A 276 24.38 -5.14 9.44
N GLY A 277 24.47 -6.22 10.22
CA GLY A 277 23.41 -6.67 11.13
C GLY A 277 22.38 -7.59 10.47
N SER A 278 21.16 -7.58 11.02
CA SER A 278 20.08 -8.51 10.70
C SER A 278 19.03 -7.91 9.77
N LEU A 279 18.98 -8.32 8.52
CA LEU A 279 17.86 -8.05 7.62
C LEU A 279 16.73 -9.03 7.93
N ILE A 280 15.58 -8.53 8.36
CA ILE A 280 14.43 -9.36 8.78
C ILE A 280 13.24 -9.00 7.91
N ASN A 281 12.52 -9.99 7.39
CA ASN A 281 11.26 -9.83 6.69
C ASN A 281 10.26 -10.92 7.11
N LYS A 282 8.97 -10.60 6.99
CA LYS A 282 7.89 -11.59 7.11
C LYS A 282 7.32 -11.92 5.75
N THR A 283 7.08 -13.21 5.53
CA THR A 283 6.48 -13.73 4.31
C THR A 283 4.97 -13.60 4.36
N VAL A 284 4.37 -13.11 3.29
CA VAL A 284 2.93 -13.08 3.08
C VAL A 284 2.64 -13.86 1.80
N ASP A 285 2.19 -15.11 1.93
CA ASP A 285 1.52 -15.77 0.80
C ASP A 285 0.18 -15.07 0.58
N LEU A 286 0.02 -14.48 -0.61
CA LEU A 286 -1.11 -13.62 -0.95
C LEU A 286 -2.45 -14.36 -0.88
N LEU A 287 -2.51 -15.63 -1.28
CA LEU A 287 -3.77 -16.38 -1.21
C LEU A 287 -4.13 -16.70 0.24
N THR A 288 -3.16 -17.17 1.02
CA THR A 288 -3.38 -17.50 2.44
C THR A 288 -3.76 -16.26 3.24
N ASP A 289 -3.12 -15.11 2.99
CA ASP A 289 -3.47 -13.81 3.60
C ASP A 289 -4.91 -13.40 3.27
N ALA A 290 -5.27 -13.44 1.98
CA ALA A 290 -6.63 -13.11 1.54
C ALA A 290 -7.69 -14.05 2.14
N ARG A 291 -7.38 -15.34 2.29
CA ARG A 291 -8.25 -16.32 2.98
C ARG A 291 -8.45 -15.97 4.46
N VAL A 292 -7.37 -15.68 5.19
CA VAL A 292 -7.45 -15.30 6.62
C VAL A 292 -8.27 -14.03 6.78
N ARG A 293 -7.97 -13.00 5.97
CA ARG A 293 -8.71 -11.74 5.92
C ARG A 293 -10.20 -11.96 5.64
N ALA A 294 -10.53 -12.77 4.64
CA ALA A 294 -11.93 -13.07 4.30
C ALA A 294 -12.67 -13.78 5.45
N ALA A 295 -11.98 -14.69 6.16
CA ALA A 295 -12.55 -15.36 7.32
C ALA A 295 -12.87 -14.38 8.45
N GLU A 296 -11.98 -13.43 8.77
CA GLU A 296 -12.21 -12.36 9.74
C GLU A 296 -13.39 -11.47 9.33
N ILE A 297 -13.45 -11.07 8.06
CA ILE A 297 -14.55 -10.25 7.52
C ILE A 297 -15.90 -10.94 7.75
N LEU A 298 -15.98 -12.22 7.38
CA LEU A 298 -17.22 -12.99 7.44
C LEU A 298 -17.58 -13.38 8.88
N ARG A 299 -16.60 -13.64 9.74
CA ARG A 299 -16.85 -14.03 11.13
C ARG A 299 -17.20 -12.84 12.02
N ASP A 300 -16.49 -11.74 11.89
CA ASP A 300 -16.47 -10.67 12.90
C ASP A 300 -16.99 -9.34 12.34
N GLU A 301 -16.43 -8.85 11.23
CA GLU A 301 -16.72 -7.48 10.76
C GLU A 301 -18.11 -7.34 10.14
N ILE A 302 -18.53 -8.23 9.25
CA ILE A 302 -19.88 -8.14 8.65
C ILE A 302 -20.97 -8.30 9.72
N PRO A 303 -20.91 -9.27 10.67
CA PRO A 303 -21.86 -9.33 11.78
C PRO A 303 -21.84 -8.08 12.67
N GLY A 304 -20.64 -7.55 12.94
CA GLY A 304 -20.46 -6.29 13.65
C GLY A 304 -21.14 -5.13 12.94
N LYS A 305 -20.96 -5.01 11.62
CA LYS A 305 -21.61 -3.99 10.77
C LYS A 305 -23.11 -4.16 10.71
N ILE A 306 -23.62 -5.38 10.57
CA ILE A 306 -25.06 -5.66 10.65
C ILE A 306 -25.65 -5.15 11.97
N THR A 307 -24.97 -5.42 13.09
CA THR A 307 -25.40 -4.96 14.43
C THR A 307 -25.33 -3.44 14.54
N HIS A 308 -24.23 -2.84 14.07
CA HIS A 308 -24.04 -1.39 14.06
C HIS A 308 -25.14 -0.68 13.26
N ILE A 309 -25.40 -1.11 12.02
CA ILE A 309 -26.43 -0.51 11.16
C ILE A 309 -27.83 -0.71 11.76
N ARG A 310 -28.13 -1.85 12.40
CA ARG A 310 -29.40 -2.04 13.12
C ARG A 310 -29.57 -1.05 14.28
N ASN A 311 -28.49 -0.79 15.02
CA ASN A 311 -28.51 0.20 16.09
C ASN A 311 -28.70 1.62 15.54
N LEU A 312 -28.10 1.96 14.40
CA LEU A 312 -28.39 3.23 13.72
C LEU A 312 -29.86 3.32 13.31
N ILE A 313 -30.42 2.28 12.69
CA ILE A 313 -31.84 2.27 12.30
C ILE A 313 -32.76 2.43 13.53
N ALA A 314 -32.42 1.82 14.66
CA ALA A 314 -33.19 1.96 15.90
C ALA A 314 -33.19 3.39 16.47
N GLN A 315 -32.18 4.21 16.14
CA GLN A 315 -32.13 5.61 16.54
C GLN A 315 -33.11 6.49 15.76
N GLU A 316 -33.72 6.00 14.68
CA GLU A 316 -34.72 6.77 13.92
C GLU A 316 -35.95 7.15 14.76
N ASP A 317 -36.25 6.40 15.83
CA ASP A 317 -37.36 6.66 16.74
C ASP A 317 -36.92 7.41 18.01
N ASP A 318 -35.63 7.73 18.16
CA ASP A 318 -35.07 8.46 19.31
C ASP A 318 -35.01 9.96 19.03
N PRO A 319 -35.81 10.81 19.73
CA PRO A 319 -35.83 12.26 19.54
C PRO A 319 -34.47 12.96 19.73
N SER A 320 -33.52 12.32 20.40
CA SER A 320 -32.19 12.86 20.62
C SER A 320 -31.22 12.61 19.45
N SER A 321 -31.55 11.68 18.54
CA SER A 321 -30.65 11.24 17.47
C SER A 321 -30.63 12.18 16.26
N LEU A 322 -29.55 12.12 15.48
CA LEU A 322 -29.46 12.83 14.19
C LEU A 322 -30.48 12.29 13.17
N LEU A 323 -30.75 10.98 13.21
CA LEU A 323 -31.67 10.30 12.30
C LEU A 323 -33.14 10.67 12.55
N TYR A 324 -33.49 11.04 13.78
CA TYR A 324 -34.80 11.61 14.11
C TYR A 324 -34.85 13.11 13.79
N LYS A 325 -33.82 13.86 14.19
CA LYS A 325 -33.77 15.32 14.03
C LYS A 325 -33.67 15.80 12.59
N GLY A 326 -33.35 14.93 11.64
CA GLY A 326 -33.27 15.25 10.22
C GLY A 326 -34.62 15.53 9.55
N HIS A 327 -35.74 15.43 10.28
CA HIS A 327 -37.04 15.90 9.82
C HIS A 327 -37.01 17.42 9.58
N VAL A 328 -37.24 17.78 8.32
CA VAL A 328 -37.20 19.17 7.85
C VAL A 328 -38.61 19.74 7.83
N GLU A 329 -38.94 20.72 8.65
CA GLU A 329 -40.22 21.42 8.57
C GLU A 329 -40.14 22.56 7.55
N SER A 330 -41.22 22.81 6.81
CA SER A 330 -41.23 23.82 5.75
C SER A 330 -41.02 25.22 6.32
N GLY A 331 -41.40 25.42 7.59
CA GLY A 331 -41.18 26.66 8.34
C GLY A 331 -39.72 26.98 8.61
N ASP A 332 -38.83 25.99 8.64
CA ASP A 332 -37.40 26.16 8.93
C ASP A 332 -36.66 26.97 7.84
N TYR A 333 -37.28 27.11 6.65
CA TYR A 333 -36.73 27.76 5.46
C TYR A 333 -37.45 29.07 5.13
N LEU A 334 -38.53 29.41 5.85
CA LEU A 334 -39.36 30.60 5.61
C LEU A 334 -38.80 31.87 6.26
N VAL A 335 -37.80 31.75 7.14
CA VAL A 335 -37.15 32.89 7.80
C VAL A 335 -35.67 32.87 7.45
N PRO A 336 -35.27 33.44 6.33
CA PRO A 336 -33.89 33.34 5.92
C PRO A 336 -33.04 34.30 6.76
N ARG A 337 -31.77 33.94 7.00
CA ARG A 337 -30.89 34.80 7.80
C ARG A 337 -30.20 35.80 6.89
N ARG A 338 -30.13 37.06 7.33
CA ARG A 338 -29.35 38.10 6.66
C ARG A 338 -27.86 37.76 6.70
N VAL A 339 -27.24 37.57 5.54
CA VAL A 339 -25.80 37.33 5.39
C VAL A 339 -25.16 38.43 4.53
N GLN A 340 -23.92 38.81 4.84
CA GLN A 340 -23.22 39.86 4.12
C GLN A 340 -22.71 39.39 2.74
N PRO A 341 -22.70 40.27 1.71
CA PRO A 341 -22.41 39.90 0.32
C PRO A 341 -21.03 39.27 0.06
N ASP A 342 -20.05 39.52 0.91
CA ASP A 342 -18.66 39.04 0.84
C ASP A 342 -18.50 37.54 1.14
N THR A 343 -19.54 36.87 1.63
CA THR A 343 -19.55 35.41 1.86
C THR A 343 -19.94 34.57 0.64
N ILE A 344 -20.53 35.19 -0.40
CA ILE A 344 -21.02 34.48 -1.59
C ILE A 344 -19.89 33.84 -2.41
N PRO A 345 -18.76 34.51 -2.70
CA PRO A 345 -17.64 33.88 -3.43
C PRO A 345 -17.06 32.67 -2.69
N ARG A 346 -17.04 32.69 -1.34
CA ARG A 346 -16.51 31.60 -0.51
C ARG A 346 -17.40 30.36 -0.48
N LEU A 347 -18.73 30.54 -0.57
CA LEU A 347 -19.69 29.43 -0.70
C LEU A 347 -19.60 28.76 -2.08
N VAL A 348 -19.32 29.55 -3.12
CA VAL A 348 -19.07 29.06 -4.48
C VAL A 348 -17.72 28.34 -4.56
N GLU A 349 -16.64 28.87 -3.98
CA GLU A 349 -15.33 28.20 -3.92
C GLU A 349 -15.38 26.87 -3.14
N ALA A 350 -16.11 26.80 -2.03
CA ALA A 350 -16.34 25.54 -1.30
C ALA A 350 -17.11 24.50 -2.14
N SER A 351 -17.94 24.95 -3.08
CA SER A 351 -18.68 24.10 -4.00
C SER A 351 -17.84 23.63 -5.18
N VAL A 352 -16.92 24.47 -5.67
CA VAL A 352 -15.94 24.12 -6.71
C VAL A 352 -14.87 23.16 -6.15
N GLY A 353 -14.47 23.30 -4.89
CA GLY A 353 -13.61 22.35 -4.18
C GLY A 353 -14.20 20.94 -4.05
N LEU A 354 -15.53 20.81 -4.07
CA LEU A 354 -16.26 19.53 -4.13
C LEU A 354 -16.46 19.00 -5.56
N GLN A 355 -16.36 19.85 -6.58
CA GLN A 355 -16.44 19.47 -8.00
C GLN A 355 -15.10 19.00 -8.60
N GLY A 356 -13.99 19.25 -7.89
CA GLY A 356 -12.64 19.05 -8.40
C GLY A 356 -11.82 17.98 -7.69
N ARG A 357 -12.36 16.79 -7.41
CA ARG A 357 -11.58 15.54 -7.29
C ARG A 357 -12.45 14.35 -7.68
N GLY A 358 -12.33 13.92 -8.94
CA GLY A 358 -12.44 12.49 -9.20
C GLY A 358 -11.32 11.85 -8.39
N LEU A 359 -11.66 11.11 -7.34
CA LEU A 359 -10.68 10.39 -6.56
C LEU A 359 -10.02 9.37 -7.49
N ASN A 360 -8.80 9.69 -7.92
CA ASN A 360 -7.90 8.66 -8.38
C ASN A 360 -7.43 7.92 -7.11
N PRO A 361 -7.40 6.57 -7.10
CA PRO A 361 -6.97 5.80 -5.93
C PRO A 361 -5.57 6.15 -5.38
N GLU A 362 -4.79 6.95 -6.12
CA GLU A 362 -3.43 7.39 -5.77
C GLU A 362 -3.36 8.75 -5.02
N ASP A 363 -4.47 9.45 -4.79
CA ASP A 363 -4.47 10.80 -4.18
C ASP A 363 -4.68 10.84 -2.64
N ILE A 364 -4.51 9.73 -1.94
CA ILE A 364 -4.49 9.71 -0.47
C ILE A 364 -3.05 9.91 0.00
N ARG A 365 -2.70 11.12 0.45
CA ARG A 365 -1.53 11.34 1.32
C ARG A 365 -1.99 11.86 2.69
N PRO A 366 -1.41 11.36 3.79
CA PRO A 366 -1.78 11.82 5.13
C PRO A 366 -1.07 13.13 5.48
N GLY A 367 -1.87 14.12 5.90
CA GLY A 367 -1.42 15.27 6.68
C GLY A 367 -1.06 16.52 5.88
N GLU A 368 -2.06 17.37 5.66
CA GLU A 368 -1.87 18.83 5.68
C GLU A 368 -3.08 19.45 6.38
N ASP A 369 -2.85 20.07 7.54
CA ASP A 369 -3.84 20.84 8.28
C ASP A 369 -4.16 22.11 7.50
N ILE A 370 -5.42 22.26 7.08
CA ILE A 370 -5.94 23.55 6.62
C ILE A 370 -6.22 24.40 7.86
N VAL A 371 -5.41 25.43 8.06
CA VAL A 371 -5.58 26.43 9.11
C VAL A 371 -6.83 27.27 8.79
N LEU A 372 -7.84 27.18 9.66
CA LEU A 372 -9.01 28.08 9.66
C LEU A 372 -8.75 29.26 10.63
N PRO A 373 -9.26 30.47 10.35
CA PRO A 373 -9.10 31.65 11.23
C PRO A 373 -9.74 31.47 12.62
N ASP A 374 -9.18 32.19 13.61
CA ASP A 374 -9.24 32.02 15.08
C ASP A 374 -10.63 32.10 15.79
N ASP A 375 -11.75 32.06 15.08
CA ASP A 375 -13.08 32.32 15.64
C ASP A 375 -13.82 31.04 16.09
N VAL A 376 -13.19 29.86 15.99
CA VAL A 376 -13.81 28.55 16.24
C VAL A 376 -13.17 27.85 17.44
N VAL A 377 -13.85 27.85 18.59
CA VAL A 377 -13.44 27.08 19.76
C VAL A 377 -13.74 25.59 19.53
N VAL A 378 -12.67 24.81 19.29
CA VAL A 378 -12.70 23.34 19.29
C VAL A 378 -12.32 22.84 20.69
N PRO A 379 -13.12 21.98 21.35
CA PRO A 379 -12.69 21.38 22.61
C PRO A 379 -11.56 20.37 22.36
N LYS A 380 -10.45 20.51 23.08
CA LYS A 380 -9.32 19.58 23.06
C LYS A 380 -9.77 18.17 23.47
N LYS A 381 -9.50 17.17 22.63
CA LYS A 381 -9.56 15.75 23.03
C LYS A 381 -8.40 15.41 23.97
N PRO A 382 -8.61 14.58 25.01
CA PRO A 382 -7.51 13.90 25.70
C PRO A 382 -6.93 12.79 24.80
N VAL A 383 -5.63 12.62 24.94
CA VAL A 383 -4.77 11.63 24.28
C VAL A 383 -4.96 10.25 24.92
N THR A 384 -5.09 9.18 24.10
CA THR A 384 -4.22 7.97 24.16
C THR A 384 -4.46 6.96 23.01
N THR A 385 -3.38 6.74 22.25
CA THR A 385 -2.80 5.50 21.64
C THR A 385 -3.65 4.48 20.85
N GLN A 386 -3.29 4.31 19.56
CA GLN A 386 -2.97 3.06 18.80
C GLN A 386 -2.81 3.47 17.30
N GLY A 387 -1.65 3.38 16.63
CA GLY A 387 -1.04 2.19 16.00
C GLY A 387 -1.15 2.33 14.46
N PRO A 388 -0.07 2.24 13.65
CA PRO A 388 -0.10 2.66 12.24
C PRO A 388 -0.56 1.57 11.26
N THR A 389 -1.47 1.93 10.35
CA THR A 389 -1.87 1.17 9.14
C THR A 389 -0.84 1.37 8.00
N PRO A 390 -0.57 0.33 7.18
CA PRO A 390 0.41 0.38 6.09
C PRO A 390 -0.17 0.92 4.78
N ASP A 391 0.64 1.71 4.07
CA ASP A 391 0.36 2.36 2.79
C ASP A 391 0.70 1.42 1.61
N ARG A 392 -0.21 1.28 0.64
CA ARG A 392 -0.05 0.51 -0.60
C ARG A 392 -0.51 1.35 -1.78
N SER A 393 0.42 2.04 -2.44
CA SER A 393 0.22 2.67 -3.75
C SER A 393 1.34 2.23 -4.70
N GLY A 394 0.98 1.70 -5.87
CA GLY A 394 1.91 1.53 -6.99
C GLY A 394 1.75 0.24 -7.77
N VAL A 395 0.79 0.17 -8.69
CA VAL A 395 0.85 -0.71 -9.87
C VAL A 395 0.18 0.02 -11.04
N SER A 396 0.99 0.47 -12.01
CA SER A 396 0.51 0.96 -13.30
C SER A 396 1.01 0.04 -14.42
N THR A 397 0.11 -0.54 -15.20
CA THR A 397 0.43 -1.32 -16.42
C THR A 397 -0.01 -0.57 -17.69
N PRO A 398 0.80 -0.52 -18.77
CA PRO A 398 0.44 0.16 -20.01
C PRO A 398 -0.01 -0.78 -21.16
N GLY A 399 -1.13 -0.41 -21.81
CA GLY A 399 -1.53 -0.77 -23.18
C GLY A 399 -2.28 -2.10 -23.35
N SER A 400 -3.34 -2.24 -24.14
CA SER A 400 -4.13 -1.32 -24.96
C SER A 400 -5.39 -2.07 -25.38
N GLU A 401 -6.59 -1.55 -25.13
CA GLU A 401 -7.76 -1.77 -26.00
C GLU A 401 -8.77 -0.63 -25.76
N ARG A 402 -9.07 0.09 -26.84
CA ARG A 402 -9.95 1.26 -26.84
C ARG A 402 -11.39 0.86 -26.49
N SER A 403 -11.91 1.37 -25.37
CA SER A 403 -13.18 2.13 -25.32
C SER A 403 -13.59 2.42 -23.86
N GLU A 404 -13.15 3.54 -23.31
CA GLU A 404 -13.79 4.20 -22.14
C GLU A 404 -13.33 5.67 -21.99
N ASP A 405 -12.15 6.01 -22.53
CA ASP A 405 -11.58 7.38 -22.54
C ASP A 405 -12.36 8.44 -23.34
N THR A 406 -13.36 8.06 -24.13
CA THR A 406 -14.21 9.04 -24.84
C THR A 406 -15.32 9.62 -23.97
N LEU A 407 -15.60 9.08 -22.78
CA LEU A 407 -16.52 9.71 -21.83
C LEU A 407 -15.82 10.82 -21.04
N ILE A 408 -14.58 10.62 -20.60
CA ILE A 408 -13.80 11.62 -19.85
C ILE A 408 -13.41 12.81 -20.76
N GLY A 409 -13.00 12.54 -22.00
CA GLY A 409 -12.70 13.59 -22.98
C GLY A 409 -13.91 14.46 -23.36
N ASP A 410 -15.11 13.86 -23.40
CA ASP A 410 -16.35 14.59 -23.65
C ASP A 410 -16.84 15.34 -22.40
N HIS A 411 -16.57 14.84 -21.19
CA HIS A 411 -16.80 15.56 -19.92
C HIS A 411 -15.89 16.79 -19.75
N VAL A 412 -14.63 16.75 -20.23
CA VAL A 412 -13.74 17.91 -20.25
C VAL A 412 -14.17 18.95 -21.29
N LYS A 413 -14.71 18.51 -22.45
CA LYS A 413 -15.31 19.45 -23.43
C LYS A 413 -16.64 20.04 -22.95
N LEU A 414 -17.44 19.29 -22.19
CA LEU A 414 -18.65 19.81 -21.55
C LEU A 414 -18.31 20.78 -20.41
N ALA A 415 -17.27 20.50 -19.62
CA ALA A 415 -16.75 21.38 -18.57
C ALA A 415 -16.14 22.67 -19.15
N ASN A 416 -15.42 22.59 -20.28
CA ASN A 416 -14.91 23.77 -20.98
C ASN A 416 -16.00 24.56 -21.74
N GLY A 417 -17.05 23.88 -22.22
CA GLY A 417 -18.25 24.51 -22.78
C GLY A 417 -19.08 25.25 -21.71
N LEU A 418 -19.08 24.76 -20.47
CA LEU A 418 -19.69 25.40 -19.30
C LEU A 418 -18.80 26.50 -18.69
N ALA A 419 -17.47 26.40 -18.80
CA ALA A 419 -16.55 27.50 -18.47
C ALA A 419 -16.75 28.74 -19.37
N GLY A 420 -17.24 28.55 -20.60
CA GLY A 420 -17.70 29.62 -21.48
C GLY A 420 -19.07 30.21 -21.13
N LEU A 421 -19.77 29.63 -20.15
CA LEU A 421 -21.02 30.14 -19.56
C LEU A 421 -20.78 30.61 -18.13
N SER A 422 -19.64 31.27 -17.87
CA SER A 422 -19.51 32.19 -16.75
C SER A 422 -20.54 33.30 -16.93
N ILE A 423 -21.75 33.07 -16.40
CA ILE A 423 -22.70 34.14 -16.14
C ILE A 423 -22.30 34.72 -14.81
N ASP A 424 -21.17 35.43 -14.78
CA ASP A 424 -20.85 36.34 -13.69
C ASP A 424 -21.85 37.51 -13.80
N PRO A 425 -22.79 37.67 -12.86
CA PRO A 425 -23.71 38.81 -12.87
C PRO A 425 -22.96 40.16 -12.80
N LEU A 426 -21.70 40.14 -12.31
CA LEU A 426 -20.85 41.32 -12.19
C LEU A 426 -20.20 41.72 -13.53
N GLU A 427 -19.97 40.79 -14.47
CA GLU A 427 -19.47 41.12 -15.82
C GLU A 427 -20.49 41.89 -16.67
N LYS A 428 -21.79 41.80 -16.34
CA LYS A 428 -22.88 42.56 -17.00
C LYS A 428 -23.21 43.89 -16.31
N GLY A 429 -22.36 44.37 -15.40
CA GLY A 429 -22.52 45.70 -14.79
C GLY A 429 -23.65 45.78 -13.75
N ALA A 430 -24.05 44.66 -13.14
CA ALA A 430 -24.94 44.70 -11.99
C ALA A 430 -24.16 45.18 -10.76
N THR A 431 -24.38 46.42 -10.34
CA THR A 431 -23.90 46.91 -9.04
C THR A 431 -24.66 46.17 -7.91
N PRO A 432 -23.96 45.59 -6.92
CA PRO A 432 -24.63 45.03 -5.74
C PRO A 432 -25.38 46.15 -5.03
N GLY A 433 -26.73 46.10 -5.06
CA GLY A 433 -27.55 47.00 -4.26
C GLY A 433 -27.32 46.75 -2.76
N PRO A 434 -27.75 47.66 -1.86
CA PRO A 434 -27.54 47.60 -0.41
C PRO A 434 -28.38 46.51 0.29
N HIS A 435 -28.73 45.45 -0.42
CA HIS A 435 -29.66 44.44 0.04
C HIS A 435 -28.90 43.33 0.76
N TRP A 436 -29.16 43.23 2.06
CA TRP A 436 -28.87 42.03 2.84
C TRP A 436 -29.57 40.84 2.18
N PHE A 437 -28.84 39.75 1.93
CA PHE A 437 -29.42 38.54 1.36
C PHE A 437 -29.88 37.60 2.44
N GLU A 438 -30.97 36.93 2.15
CA GLU A 438 -31.67 36.02 3.02
C GLU A 438 -31.20 34.59 2.65
N VAL A 439 -30.30 33.99 3.46
CA VAL A 439 -29.64 32.70 3.15
C VAL A 439 -30.20 31.58 4.04
N VAL A 440 -30.45 30.40 3.45
CA VAL A 440 -30.78 29.18 4.22
C VAL A 440 -29.54 28.74 5.01
N PRO A 441 -29.63 28.52 6.32
CA PRO A 441 -28.53 27.94 7.11
C PRO A 441 -28.04 26.61 6.52
N ARG A 442 -26.77 26.27 6.75
CA ARG A 442 -26.27 24.90 6.58
C ARG A 442 -27.19 23.96 7.37
N ASN A 443 -27.76 22.96 6.70
CA ASN A 443 -28.43 21.87 7.40
C ASN A 443 -27.34 20.96 8.02
N LYS A 444 -26.86 21.35 9.20
CA LYS A 444 -25.77 20.66 9.88
C LYS A 444 -26.10 19.18 10.13
N ILE A 445 -27.37 18.89 10.44
CA ILE A 445 -27.85 17.52 10.67
C ILE A 445 -27.66 16.66 9.43
N GLN A 446 -28.05 17.15 8.25
CA GLN A 446 -27.83 16.43 6.99
C GLN A 446 -26.37 16.27 6.63
N THR A 447 -25.54 17.28 6.88
CA THR A 447 -24.10 17.14 6.62
C THR A 447 -23.48 16.07 7.53
N ASP A 448 -23.85 16.05 8.81
CA ASP A 448 -23.35 15.05 9.76
C ASP A 448 -23.84 13.64 9.40
N LEU A 449 -25.10 13.51 8.94
CA LEU A 449 -25.64 12.25 8.41
C LEU A 449 -24.90 11.78 7.15
N ALA A 450 -24.66 12.67 6.19
CA ALA A 450 -23.92 12.35 4.98
C ALA A 450 -22.50 11.85 5.28
N GLN A 451 -21.79 12.49 6.22
CA GLN A 451 -20.45 12.07 6.62
C GLN A 451 -20.45 10.67 7.27
N MET A 452 -21.46 10.38 8.10
CA MET A 452 -21.65 9.05 8.68
C MET A 452 -21.88 8.00 7.58
N MET A 453 -22.72 8.30 6.59
CA MET A 453 -22.99 7.36 5.49
C MET A 453 -21.80 7.15 4.57
N ILE A 454 -20.98 8.19 4.34
CA ILE A 454 -19.74 8.08 3.56
C ILE A 454 -18.76 7.12 4.24
N ALA A 455 -18.54 7.27 5.55
CA ALA A 455 -17.65 6.38 6.30
C ALA A 455 -18.12 4.92 6.25
N GLU A 456 -19.43 4.67 6.39
CA GLU A 456 -19.99 3.33 6.27
C GLU A 456 -19.86 2.78 4.84
N HIS A 457 -20.00 3.63 3.82
CA HIS A 457 -19.84 3.25 2.41
C HIS A 457 -18.39 2.87 2.07
N GLU A 458 -17.41 3.67 2.49
CA GLU A 458 -15.99 3.40 2.28
C GLU A 458 -15.59 2.06 2.90
N GLU A 459 -16.09 1.80 4.11
CA GLU A 459 -15.83 0.56 4.81
C GLU A 459 -16.50 -0.64 4.14
N LEU A 460 -17.75 -0.50 3.66
CA LEU A 460 -18.39 -1.54 2.84
C LEU A 460 -17.53 -1.87 1.60
N ASN A 461 -17.07 -0.86 0.88
CA ASN A 461 -16.25 -1.03 -0.32
C ASN A 461 -14.92 -1.73 -0.02
N ARG A 462 -14.28 -1.40 1.10
CA ARG A 462 -13.05 -2.07 1.57
C ARG A 462 -13.28 -3.55 1.82
N LEU A 463 -14.30 -3.90 2.60
CA LEU A 463 -14.65 -5.29 2.91
C LEU A 463 -14.98 -6.09 1.63
N MET A 464 -15.67 -5.47 0.68
CA MET A 464 -15.99 -6.09 -0.61
C MET A 464 -14.75 -6.34 -1.46
N ALA A 465 -13.81 -5.40 -1.49
CA ALA A 465 -12.56 -5.54 -2.23
C ALA A 465 -11.72 -6.72 -1.69
N ASP A 466 -11.61 -6.84 -0.37
CA ASP A 466 -10.88 -7.95 0.28
C ASP A 466 -11.51 -9.32 -0.04
N LEU A 467 -12.84 -9.43 0.07
CA LEU A 467 -13.56 -10.67 -0.26
C LEU A 467 -13.44 -11.03 -1.75
N ARG A 468 -13.47 -10.03 -2.63
CA ARG A 468 -13.31 -10.20 -4.07
C ARG A 468 -11.91 -10.70 -4.41
N LEU A 469 -10.88 -10.08 -3.84
CA LEU A 469 -9.48 -10.48 -4.02
C LEU A 469 -9.27 -11.94 -3.65
N TRP A 470 -9.79 -12.37 -2.49
CA TRP A 470 -9.73 -13.77 -2.10
C TRP A 470 -10.36 -14.68 -3.15
N LEU A 471 -11.61 -14.42 -3.54
CA LEU A 471 -12.32 -15.24 -4.53
C LEU A 471 -11.58 -15.31 -5.87
N GLU A 472 -11.00 -14.21 -6.34
CA GLU A 472 -10.25 -14.17 -7.59
C GLU A 472 -8.98 -15.04 -7.55
N LEU A 473 -8.26 -15.01 -6.43
CA LEU A 473 -7.07 -15.84 -6.23
C LEU A 473 -7.40 -17.33 -6.04
N GLU A 474 -8.58 -17.62 -5.49
CA GLU A 474 -9.05 -18.98 -5.18
C GLU A 474 -9.60 -19.72 -6.43
N ILE A 475 -9.96 -18.99 -7.49
CA ILE A 475 -10.48 -19.60 -8.72
C ILE A 475 -9.38 -20.49 -9.32
N PRO A 476 -9.62 -21.81 -9.45
CA PRO A 476 -8.63 -22.69 -10.04
C PRO A 476 -8.42 -22.33 -11.51
N VAL A 477 -7.15 -22.28 -11.95
CA VAL A 477 -6.81 -22.28 -13.38
C VAL A 477 -7.41 -23.55 -13.98
N ILE A 478 -8.29 -23.38 -14.98
CA ILE A 478 -9.07 -24.45 -15.60
C ILE A 478 -8.11 -25.31 -16.43
N GLU A 479 -7.43 -26.26 -15.79
CA GLU A 479 -6.62 -27.24 -16.54
C GLU A 479 -7.20 -28.65 -16.50
N ASP A 480 -7.97 -29.07 -15.49
CA ASP A 480 -8.63 -30.38 -15.56
C ASP A 480 -9.90 -30.46 -14.67
N GLY A 481 -11.07 -30.45 -15.32
CA GLY A 481 -12.23 -31.25 -14.93
C GLY A 481 -12.82 -31.15 -13.52
N ASN A 482 -13.18 -29.94 -13.04
CA ASN A 482 -14.39 -29.70 -12.21
C ASN A 482 -14.65 -28.18 -12.10
N SER A 483 -15.56 -27.63 -12.92
CA SER A 483 -15.83 -26.19 -12.98
C SER A 483 -16.85 -25.69 -11.94
N PHE A 484 -17.50 -26.59 -11.20
CA PHE A 484 -18.66 -26.21 -10.39
C PHE A 484 -18.30 -25.29 -9.21
N GLY A 485 -17.15 -25.51 -8.56
CA GLY A 485 -16.64 -24.60 -7.52
C GLY A 485 -16.29 -23.22 -8.09
N ALA A 486 -15.64 -23.19 -9.26
CA ALA A 486 -15.31 -21.95 -9.95
C ALA A 486 -16.55 -21.17 -10.40
N GLU A 487 -17.63 -21.84 -10.82
CA GLU A 487 -18.90 -21.20 -11.16
C GLU A 487 -19.55 -20.53 -9.94
N VAL A 488 -19.50 -21.18 -8.78
CA VAL A 488 -20.01 -20.62 -7.51
C VAL A 488 -19.20 -19.40 -7.09
N GLN A 489 -17.87 -19.45 -7.18
CA GLN A 489 -16.99 -18.30 -6.88
C GLN A 489 -17.25 -17.13 -7.84
N ASN A 490 -17.37 -17.39 -9.14
CA ASN A 490 -17.72 -16.37 -10.13
C ASN A 490 -19.10 -15.77 -9.88
N HIS A 491 -20.08 -16.57 -9.43
CA HIS A 491 -21.37 -16.05 -9.04
C HIS A 491 -21.26 -15.13 -7.81
N LEU A 492 -20.47 -15.49 -6.81
CA LEU A 492 -20.23 -14.63 -5.63
C LEU A 492 -19.51 -13.33 -6.00
N ILE A 493 -18.54 -13.35 -6.91
CA ILE A 493 -17.89 -12.13 -7.42
C ILE A 493 -18.92 -11.21 -8.08
N LYS A 494 -19.80 -11.75 -8.95
CA LYS A 494 -20.89 -10.94 -9.56
C LYS A 494 -21.82 -10.33 -8.50
N GLU A 495 -22.06 -11.04 -7.41
CA GLU A 495 -22.87 -10.55 -6.30
C GLU A 495 -22.20 -9.43 -5.52
N ILE A 496 -20.89 -9.52 -5.32
CA ILE A 496 -20.06 -8.44 -4.78
C ILE A 496 -20.09 -7.24 -5.73
N ASP A 497 -19.90 -7.43 -7.03
CA ASP A 497 -19.93 -6.34 -8.01
C ASP A 497 -21.31 -5.65 -8.04
N MET A 498 -22.40 -6.41 -7.95
CA MET A 498 -23.75 -5.85 -7.81
C MET A 498 -23.97 -5.11 -6.48
N ALA A 499 -23.37 -5.58 -5.38
CA ALA A 499 -23.35 -4.84 -4.12
C ALA A 499 -22.61 -3.50 -4.27
N TYR A 500 -21.45 -3.51 -4.92
CA TYR A 500 -20.62 -2.34 -5.19
C TYR A 500 -21.37 -1.30 -6.04
N LYS A 501 -21.98 -1.73 -7.16
CA LYS A 501 -22.79 -0.87 -8.02
C LYS A 501 -23.95 -0.22 -7.27
N ARG A 502 -24.64 -0.99 -6.42
CA ARG A 502 -25.72 -0.46 -5.57
C ARG A 502 -25.18 0.57 -4.58
N ALA A 503 -24.14 0.23 -3.84
CA ALA A 503 -23.53 1.12 -2.85
C ALA A 503 -23.07 2.45 -3.46
N ASN A 504 -22.36 2.40 -4.61
CA ASN A 504 -21.90 3.58 -5.32
C ASN A 504 -23.05 4.44 -5.86
N GLY A 505 -24.13 3.81 -6.33
CA GLY A 505 -25.33 4.54 -6.76
C GLY A 505 -25.92 5.43 -5.65
N PHE A 506 -25.90 4.96 -4.41
CA PHE A 506 -26.38 5.74 -3.26
C PHE A 506 -25.42 6.86 -2.89
N ALA A 507 -24.12 6.57 -2.82
CA ALA A 507 -23.11 7.60 -2.60
C ALA A 507 -23.18 8.72 -3.64
N ASN A 508 -23.41 8.38 -4.92
CA ASN A 508 -23.61 9.34 -6.00
C ASN A 508 -24.88 10.18 -5.79
N THR A 509 -25.98 9.55 -5.36
CA THR A 509 -27.25 10.27 -5.12
C THR A 509 -27.12 11.29 -3.99
N MET A 510 -26.46 10.95 -2.88
CA MET A 510 -26.19 11.89 -1.77
C MET A 510 -25.30 13.06 -2.23
N ARG A 511 -24.24 12.78 -3.01
CA ARG A 511 -23.41 13.84 -3.59
C ARG A 511 -24.20 14.74 -4.52
N GLN A 512 -25.04 14.16 -5.37
CA GLN A 512 -25.88 14.89 -6.31
C GLN A 512 -26.87 15.81 -5.59
N HIS A 513 -27.47 15.36 -4.48
CA HIS A 513 -28.32 16.20 -3.64
C HIS A 513 -27.59 17.48 -3.18
N HIS A 514 -26.38 17.36 -2.65
CA HIS A 514 -25.62 18.53 -2.21
C HIS A 514 -25.30 19.49 -3.36
N ILE A 515 -24.95 18.96 -4.54
CA ILE A 515 -24.70 19.76 -5.75
C ILE A 515 -25.96 20.52 -6.16
N ASP A 516 -27.11 19.86 -6.23
CA ASP A 516 -28.36 20.48 -6.66
C ASP A 516 -28.90 21.48 -5.64
N ARG A 517 -28.67 21.22 -4.36
CA ARG A 517 -28.93 22.17 -3.28
C ARG A 517 -28.13 23.46 -3.43
N ILE A 518 -26.82 23.36 -3.74
CA ILE A 518 -25.96 24.52 -3.99
C ILE A 518 -26.46 25.33 -5.20
N LYS A 519 -26.82 24.66 -6.30
CA LYS A 519 -27.37 25.33 -7.48
C LYS A 519 -28.66 26.09 -7.15
N THR A 520 -29.58 25.44 -6.45
CA THR A 520 -30.86 26.01 -6.04
C THR A 520 -30.67 27.23 -5.13
N LEU A 521 -29.71 27.15 -4.19
CA LEU A 521 -29.32 28.30 -3.35
C LEU A 521 -28.75 29.45 -4.18
N THR A 522 -27.90 29.15 -5.16
CA THR A 522 -27.29 30.15 -6.04
C THR A 522 -28.35 30.89 -6.86
N ASP A 523 -29.34 30.16 -7.38
CA ASP A 523 -30.44 30.75 -8.12
C ASP A 523 -31.35 31.59 -7.22
N TRP A 524 -31.61 31.16 -5.99
CA TRP A 524 -32.38 31.97 -5.04
C TRP A 524 -31.67 33.27 -4.67
N LEU A 525 -30.34 33.23 -4.47
CA LEU A 525 -29.54 34.43 -4.22
C LEU A 525 -29.64 35.44 -5.37
N ARG A 526 -29.77 34.96 -6.62
CA ARG A 526 -29.99 35.81 -7.81
C ARG A 526 -31.41 36.36 -7.87
N TYR A 527 -32.41 35.59 -7.40
CA TYR A 527 -33.83 35.92 -7.49
C TYR A 527 -34.55 35.80 -6.13
N PRO A 528 -34.23 36.68 -5.15
CA PRO A 528 -34.66 36.53 -3.76
C PRO A 528 -36.19 36.62 -3.55
N ASN A 529 -36.90 37.28 -4.48
CA ASN A 529 -38.36 37.45 -4.41
C ASN A 529 -39.17 36.21 -4.84
N VAL A 530 -38.51 35.18 -5.40
CA VAL A 530 -39.17 33.95 -5.82
C VAL A 530 -39.22 32.98 -4.63
N MET A 531 -40.39 32.91 -3.98
CA MET A 531 -40.59 32.13 -2.76
C MET A 531 -40.65 30.61 -2.97
N ASP A 532 -40.59 30.14 -4.21
CA ASP A 532 -40.56 28.70 -4.53
C ASP A 532 -39.21 28.05 -4.23
N TYR A 533 -38.10 28.80 -4.25
CA TYR A 533 -36.76 28.25 -3.98
C TYR A 533 -36.60 27.70 -2.55
N PRO A 534 -37.03 28.42 -1.48
CA PRO A 534 -37.06 27.86 -0.13
C PRO A 534 -37.85 26.56 -0.03
N ALA A 535 -39.02 26.50 -0.66
CA ALA A 535 -39.87 25.30 -0.65
C ALA A 535 -39.20 24.14 -1.41
N ALA A 536 -38.51 24.43 -2.51
CA ALA A 536 -37.74 23.45 -3.27
C ALA A 536 -36.54 22.90 -2.48
N ILE A 537 -35.80 23.76 -1.78
CA ILE A 537 -34.68 23.35 -0.92
C ILE A 537 -35.20 22.48 0.24
N ALA A 538 -36.25 22.92 0.94
CA ALA A 538 -36.86 22.15 2.02
C ALA A 538 -37.33 20.77 1.53
N SER A 539 -37.93 20.70 0.34
CA SER A 539 -38.38 19.44 -0.26
C SER A 539 -37.22 18.52 -0.66
N SER A 540 -36.14 19.08 -1.20
CA SER A 540 -34.90 18.36 -1.52
C SER A 540 -34.25 17.80 -0.26
N ASP A 541 -34.13 18.61 0.79
CA ASP A 541 -33.58 18.24 2.09
C ASP A 541 -34.43 17.12 2.73
N ARG A 542 -35.78 17.18 2.66
CA ARG A 542 -36.64 16.06 3.11
C ARG A 542 -36.37 14.77 2.36
N LEU A 543 -36.21 14.86 1.03
CA LEU A 543 -35.97 13.69 0.19
C LEU A 543 -34.62 13.06 0.52
N ASP A 544 -33.56 13.85 0.67
CA ASP A 544 -32.22 13.36 1.04
C ASP A 544 -32.21 12.68 2.41
N HIS A 545 -32.91 13.25 3.39
CA HIS A 545 -33.07 12.63 4.69
C HIS A 545 -33.78 11.26 4.61
N PHE A 546 -34.86 11.17 3.82
CA PHE A 546 -35.54 9.90 3.55
C PHE A 546 -34.62 8.89 2.85
N LEU A 547 -33.88 9.33 1.83
CA LEU A 547 -32.96 8.47 1.08
C LEU A 547 -31.80 7.97 1.95
N THR A 548 -31.28 8.80 2.86
CA THR A 548 -30.26 8.42 3.85
C THR A 548 -30.75 7.28 4.74
N ARG A 549 -31.97 7.40 5.28
CA ARG A 549 -32.60 6.33 6.09
C ARG A 549 -32.85 5.06 5.27
N SER A 550 -33.29 5.21 4.02
CA SER A 550 -33.42 4.09 3.09
C SER A 550 -32.08 3.41 2.85
N TYR A 551 -30.99 4.18 2.71
CA TYR A 551 -29.67 3.66 2.44
C TYR A 551 -29.15 2.75 3.56
N LEU A 552 -29.37 3.08 4.84
CA LEU A 552 -29.03 2.19 5.97
C LEU A 552 -29.66 0.79 5.83
N ARG A 553 -30.95 0.72 5.46
CA ARG A 553 -31.67 -0.56 5.24
C ARG A 553 -31.11 -1.33 4.05
N GLN A 554 -30.68 -0.62 3.02
CA GLN A 554 -30.04 -1.23 1.86
C GLN A 554 -28.65 -1.76 2.17
N MET A 555 -27.84 -1.05 2.97
CA MET A 555 -26.56 -1.55 3.47
C MET A 555 -26.76 -2.82 4.30
N LEU A 556 -27.76 -2.83 5.18
CA LEU A 556 -28.13 -4.02 5.95
C LEU A 556 -28.52 -5.20 5.03
N THR A 557 -29.24 -4.92 3.94
CA THR A 557 -29.61 -5.92 2.93
C THR A 557 -28.39 -6.44 2.16
N ILE A 558 -27.43 -5.58 1.84
CA ILE A 558 -26.17 -5.96 1.19
C ILE A 558 -25.36 -6.87 2.13
N TYR A 559 -25.07 -6.43 3.35
CA TYR A 559 -24.30 -7.22 4.31
C TYR A 559 -24.97 -8.56 4.63
N GLY A 560 -26.27 -8.56 4.94
CA GLY A 560 -27.01 -9.79 5.24
C GLY A 560 -27.13 -10.72 4.03
N GLY A 561 -27.30 -10.15 2.83
CA GLY A 561 -27.36 -10.89 1.58
C GLY A 561 -26.04 -11.59 1.27
N LEU A 562 -24.91 -10.90 1.39
CA LEU A 562 -23.59 -11.48 1.18
C LEU A 562 -23.28 -12.55 2.22
N MET A 563 -23.51 -12.27 3.50
CA MET A 563 -23.33 -13.24 4.58
C MET A 563 -24.08 -14.54 4.29
N THR A 564 -25.35 -14.43 3.92
CA THR A 564 -26.18 -15.60 3.58
C THR A 564 -25.62 -16.37 2.38
N LYS A 565 -25.10 -15.68 1.36
CA LYS A 565 -24.54 -16.30 0.15
C LYS A 565 -23.23 -17.02 0.44
N PHE A 566 -22.33 -16.42 1.24
CA PHE A 566 -21.11 -17.08 1.67
C PHE A 566 -21.41 -18.29 2.56
N GLN A 567 -22.29 -18.16 3.55
CA GLN A 567 -22.69 -19.26 4.43
C GLN A 567 -23.27 -20.45 3.66
N LYS A 568 -24.15 -20.21 2.67
CA LYS A 568 -24.76 -21.27 1.85
C LYS A 568 -23.76 -21.99 0.94
N ASN A 569 -22.65 -21.35 0.60
CA ASN A 569 -21.70 -21.86 -0.38
C ASN A 569 -20.32 -22.16 0.23
N TRP A 570 -20.15 -22.04 1.54
CA TRP A 570 -18.86 -22.04 2.22
C TRP A 570 -17.94 -23.19 1.79
N GLU A 571 -18.43 -24.43 1.87
CA GLU A 571 -17.66 -25.63 1.49
C GLU A 571 -17.12 -25.57 0.05
N LYS A 572 -17.91 -25.03 -0.87
CA LYS A 572 -17.53 -24.91 -2.29
C LYS A 572 -16.56 -23.77 -2.55
N VAL A 573 -16.61 -22.73 -1.72
CA VAL A 573 -15.71 -21.59 -1.82
C VAL A 573 -14.32 -21.97 -1.29
N VAL A 574 -14.25 -22.66 -0.15
CA VAL A 574 -12.97 -23.06 0.46
C VAL A 574 -12.35 -24.31 -0.15
N ASN A 575 -13.13 -25.14 -0.86
CA ASN A 575 -12.64 -26.32 -1.57
C ASN A 575 -13.29 -26.44 -2.97
N PRO A 576 -12.91 -25.59 -3.93
CA PRO A 576 -13.54 -25.55 -5.24
C PRO A 576 -13.30 -26.81 -6.09
N LYS A 577 -12.22 -27.57 -5.82
CA LYS A 577 -11.86 -28.78 -6.58
C LYS A 577 -12.61 -30.04 -6.10
N GLY A 578 -13.21 -30.02 -4.91
CA GLY A 578 -14.11 -31.08 -4.44
C GLY A 578 -13.45 -32.44 -4.14
N ASN A 579 -12.13 -32.49 -3.90
CA ASN A 579 -11.50 -33.74 -3.49
C ASN A 579 -12.03 -34.16 -2.10
N GLY A 580 -12.73 -35.30 -2.06
CA GLY A 580 -13.39 -35.89 -0.89
C GLY A 580 -12.46 -36.39 0.21
N GLY A 581 -11.53 -35.56 0.66
CA GLY A 581 -10.77 -35.77 1.89
C GLY A 581 -11.56 -35.16 3.06
N ALA A 582 -12.06 -36.02 3.94
CA ALA A 582 -12.69 -35.62 5.18
C ALA A 582 -11.73 -34.73 6.01
N ALA A 583 -12.05 -33.44 6.12
CA ALA A 583 -11.60 -32.59 7.21
C ALA A 583 -12.84 -32.15 7.99
N THR A 584 -13.15 -32.98 8.99
CA THR A 584 -13.85 -32.66 10.24
C THR A 584 -14.87 -31.54 10.22
N GLY A 585 -16.13 -31.96 10.33
CA GLY A 585 -17.32 -31.12 10.42
C GLY A 585 -17.29 -30.02 11.47
N GLY A 586 -18.08 -29.00 11.17
CA GLY A 586 -19.06 -28.47 12.11
C GLY A 586 -18.62 -27.33 13.02
N MET A 587 -19.22 -26.17 12.73
CA MET A 587 -19.50 -25.03 13.61
C MET A 587 -18.35 -24.06 13.97
N TYR A 588 -18.50 -22.84 13.42
CA TYR A 588 -17.91 -21.53 13.76
C TYR A 588 -16.49 -21.18 13.29
#